data_AF-A0A959GUU0-F1
#
_entry.id   AF-A0A959GUU0-F1
#
_cell.length_a   1.000
_cell.length_b   1.000
_cell.length_c   1.000
_cell.angle_alpha   90.00
_cell.angle_beta   90.00
_cell.angle_gamma   90.00
#
_symmetry.space_group_name_H-M   'P 1'
#
loop_
_entity.id
_entity.type
_entity.pdbx_description
1 polymer ?
#
loop_
_entity_poly.entity_id
_entity_poly.type
_entity_poly.pdbx_seq_one_letter_code
_entity_poly.pdbx_strand_id
1 'polypeptide(L)'
;MAQSVYQHHFLHRLFLTFALAGLIGPAVGWGQCPVPCPTIQAIMVNPCGSSQANDEYVLINSGGGFNIGLIQFDFDDNNNNFGPQNNDINYNMDNDPLNPTPCGLQPGDPSVIGGCSNVIPVGPGDFVPANSLIVLQTSSNPTTVHDFSSICGSGQCIYVVSNACERTAGAFSNTSGFDLVGYQLLISGCPLCTSGVVYDKAAANTAGAGSYVNGIGVVMSNPSCAAPPATASPPPTPNLTPLGPFCQTEAYAVLYAAQAP
;
A
#
# COMPACT_ATOMS: atom_id res chain seq x y z
N MET A 1 38.41 -14.52 19.28
CA MET A 1 38.84 -13.31 18.55
C MET A 1 38.01 -13.22 17.28
N ALA A 2 37.54 -12.01 16.95
CA ALA A 2 36.59 -11.63 15.87
C ALA A 2 35.14 -11.37 16.34
N GLN A 3 34.98 -10.30 17.12
CA GLN A 3 33.79 -9.44 17.07
C GLN A 3 34.18 -8.18 16.27
N SER A 4 33.19 -7.51 15.69
CA SER A 4 33.27 -6.26 14.92
C SER A 4 33.40 -6.47 13.41
N VAL A 5 32.28 -6.32 12.69
CA VAL A 5 32.01 -5.31 11.65
C VAL A 5 30.57 -5.56 11.17
N TYR A 6 29.56 -4.92 11.78
CA TYR A 6 28.22 -4.74 11.20
C TYR A 6 27.46 -3.68 12.01
N GLN A 7 27.99 -2.47 12.02
CA GLN A 7 27.27 -1.27 12.46
C GLN A 7 27.89 -0.05 11.75
N HIS A 8 27.52 0.17 10.50
CA HIS A 8 27.65 1.48 9.87
C HIS A 8 26.71 1.51 8.68
N HIS A 9 25.46 1.96 8.88
CA HIS A 9 24.63 2.71 7.92
C HIS A 9 23.23 2.97 8.52
N PHE A 10 23.14 3.53 9.74
CA PHE A 10 21.81 3.91 10.29
C PHE A 10 21.73 5.24 11.04
N LEU A 11 22.76 6.09 11.03
CA LEU A 11 22.69 7.37 11.73
C LEU A 11 23.43 8.45 10.96
N HIS A 12 22.71 9.18 10.11
CA HIS A 12 22.96 10.59 9.77
C HIS A 12 21.75 11.16 9.00
N ARG A 13 20.65 11.44 9.71
CA ARG A 13 19.68 12.46 9.28
C ARG A 13 19.61 13.51 10.39
N LEU A 14 20.57 14.42 10.33
CA LEU A 14 20.65 15.61 11.16
C LEU A 14 19.44 16.51 10.84
N PHE A 15 18.60 16.75 11.84
CA PHE A 15 17.51 17.72 11.78
C PHE A 15 18.10 19.12 11.57
N LEU A 16 17.94 19.66 10.35
CA LEU A 16 18.10 21.09 10.11
C LEU A 16 16.73 21.76 10.26
N THR A 17 16.51 22.38 11.42
CA THR A 17 15.32 23.19 11.68
C THR A 17 15.47 24.53 10.96
N PHE A 18 14.94 24.65 9.73
CA PHE A 18 14.77 25.95 9.08
C PHE A 18 13.51 26.62 9.63
N ALA A 19 13.68 27.59 10.53
CA ALA A 19 12.65 28.56 10.83
C ALA A 19 12.66 29.64 9.74
N LEU A 20 11.87 29.44 8.68
CA LEU A 20 11.60 30.47 7.69
C LEU A 20 10.19 31.05 7.94
N ALA A 21 10.13 32.05 8.82
CA ALA A 21 8.96 32.91 8.95
C ALA A 21 9.08 34.04 7.93
N GLY A 22 8.23 34.02 6.90
CA GLY A 22 8.09 35.18 6.01
C GLY A 22 7.65 34.84 4.60
N LEU A 23 6.35 35.02 4.35
CA LEU A 23 5.66 35.42 3.10
C LEU A 23 4.42 34.55 2.87
N ILE A 24 3.31 34.99 3.47
CA ILE A 24 1.98 34.44 3.28
C ILE A 24 1.45 34.99 1.95
N GLY A 25 1.88 34.39 0.83
CA GLY A 25 1.09 34.43 -0.40
C GLY A 25 -0.15 33.54 -0.23
N PRO A 26 -1.23 33.73 -1.02
CA PRO A 26 -2.35 32.81 -1.01
C PRO A 26 -1.82 31.42 -1.37
N ALA A 27 -1.89 30.50 -0.39
CA ALA A 27 -1.45 29.14 -0.55
C ALA A 27 -2.22 28.53 -1.72
N VAL A 28 -1.51 28.26 -2.82
CA VAL A 28 -1.92 27.24 -3.77
C VAL A 28 -2.12 25.99 -2.90
N GLY A 29 -3.36 25.52 -2.81
CA GLY A 29 -3.76 24.52 -1.82
C GLY A 29 -2.89 23.28 -1.96
N TRP A 30 -1.91 23.13 -1.07
CA TRP A 30 -1.32 21.84 -0.77
C TRP A 30 -2.50 20.99 -0.34
N GLY A 31 -2.88 20.01 -1.17
CA GLY A 31 -3.90 19.04 -0.80
C GLY A 31 -3.59 18.56 0.59
N GLN A 32 -4.50 18.81 1.54
CA GLN A 32 -4.26 18.50 2.93
C GLN A 32 -3.93 17.02 3.04
N CYS A 33 -2.81 16.70 3.69
CA CYS A 33 -2.42 15.30 3.88
C CYS A 33 -3.55 14.52 4.56
N PRO A 34 -3.75 13.25 4.17
CA PRO A 34 -4.77 12.42 4.80
C PRO A 34 -4.50 12.31 6.31
N VAL A 35 -5.51 12.65 7.11
CA VAL A 35 -5.48 12.49 8.57
C VAL A 35 -6.72 11.68 8.98
N PRO A 36 -6.57 10.49 9.57
CA PRO A 36 -5.29 9.80 9.85
C PRO A 36 -4.55 9.39 8.56
N CYS A 37 -3.24 9.16 8.66
CA CYS A 37 -2.47 8.67 7.50
C CYS A 37 -2.88 7.23 7.13
N PRO A 38 -2.76 6.85 5.85
CA PRO A 38 -2.93 5.47 5.42
C PRO A 38 -1.92 4.54 6.09
N THR A 39 -2.32 3.29 6.32
CA THR A 39 -1.46 2.29 6.99
C THR A 39 -1.52 0.94 6.31
N ILE A 40 -0.37 0.26 6.25
CA ILE A 40 -0.31 -1.15 5.86
C ILE A 40 -0.96 -1.98 6.97
N GLN A 41 -1.98 -2.75 6.62
CA GLN A 41 -2.69 -3.66 7.52
C GLN A 41 -2.08 -5.06 7.46
N ALA A 42 -1.79 -5.53 6.25
CA ALA A 42 -1.12 -6.80 6.02
C ALA A 42 -0.47 -6.85 4.63
N ILE A 43 0.49 -7.74 4.47
CA ILE A 43 1.16 -8.06 3.21
C ILE A 43 1.02 -9.57 2.98
N MET A 44 0.43 -9.98 1.87
CA MET A 44 0.42 -11.38 1.44
C MET A 44 1.78 -11.70 0.81
N VAL A 45 2.60 -12.49 1.51
CA VAL A 45 4.00 -12.77 1.13
C VAL A 45 4.17 -14.16 0.51
N ASN A 46 3.24 -15.08 0.76
CA ASN A 46 3.22 -16.39 0.12
C ASN A 46 1.81 -16.63 -0.43
N PRO A 47 1.48 -16.18 -1.65
CA PRO A 47 0.16 -16.43 -2.20
C PRO A 47 -0.07 -17.93 -2.37
N CYS A 48 -1.31 -18.36 -2.26
CA CYS A 48 -1.68 -19.76 -2.50
C CYS A 48 -1.77 -20.13 -3.98
N GLY A 49 -1.53 -19.17 -4.87
CA GLY A 49 -1.46 -19.34 -6.30
C GLY A 49 -0.17 -20.00 -6.78
N SER A 50 -0.11 -20.25 -8.08
CA SER A 50 1.10 -20.76 -8.73
C SER A 50 2.13 -19.66 -9.06
N SER A 51 1.75 -18.37 -8.96
CA SER A 51 2.60 -17.24 -9.35
C SER A 51 2.90 -16.30 -8.19
N GLN A 52 4.09 -16.42 -7.59
CA GLN A 52 4.55 -15.43 -6.60
C GLN A 52 4.69 -14.03 -7.20
N ALA A 53 5.09 -13.93 -8.47
CA ALA A 53 5.26 -12.64 -9.14
C ALA A 53 3.94 -11.86 -9.29
N ASN A 54 2.82 -12.57 -9.41
CA ASN A 54 1.54 -11.95 -9.78
C ASN A 54 0.52 -11.87 -8.65
N ASP A 55 0.57 -12.79 -7.70
CA ASP A 55 -0.54 -13.02 -6.77
C ASP A 55 -0.28 -12.45 -5.36
N GLU A 56 0.82 -11.72 -5.18
CA GLU A 56 1.13 -10.98 -3.96
C GLU A 56 0.40 -9.63 -3.90
N TYR A 57 -0.05 -9.24 -2.70
CA TYR A 57 -0.82 -8.02 -2.52
C TYR A 57 -0.62 -7.39 -1.12
N VAL A 58 -0.95 -6.11 -1.02
CA VAL A 58 -0.94 -5.35 0.23
C VAL A 58 -2.36 -4.94 0.58
N LEU A 59 -2.74 -5.12 1.84
CA LEU A 59 -3.94 -4.55 2.41
C LEU A 59 -3.59 -3.21 3.07
N ILE A 60 -4.24 -2.14 2.63
CA ILE A 60 -4.01 -0.78 3.10
C ILE A 60 -5.32 -0.22 3.67
N ASN A 61 -5.24 0.38 4.85
CA ASN A 61 -6.32 1.21 5.37
C ASN A 61 -6.16 2.63 4.82
N SER A 62 -7.20 3.21 4.24
CA SER A 62 -7.10 4.53 3.59
C SER A 62 -6.94 5.72 4.55
N GLY A 63 -7.07 5.50 5.86
CA GLY A 63 -6.98 6.56 6.86
C GLY A 63 -8.05 7.64 6.61
N GLY A 64 -7.61 8.88 6.38
CA GLY A 64 -8.46 10.04 6.06
C GLY A 64 -8.98 10.08 4.62
N GLY A 65 -8.61 9.12 3.78
CA GLY A 65 -8.96 9.10 2.36
C GLY A 65 -8.06 10.00 1.53
N PHE A 66 -7.81 9.63 0.28
CA PHE A 66 -6.85 10.30 -0.59
C PHE A 66 -7.05 9.92 -2.06
N ASN A 67 -6.38 10.64 -2.97
CA ASN A 67 -6.35 10.31 -4.39
C ASN A 67 -5.33 9.18 -4.65
N ILE A 68 -5.74 8.11 -5.32
CA ILE A 68 -4.90 6.93 -5.59
C ILE A 68 -3.57 7.28 -6.28
N GLY A 69 -3.54 8.31 -7.12
CA GLY A 69 -2.31 8.77 -7.78
C GLY A 69 -1.24 9.28 -6.82
N LEU A 70 -1.56 9.48 -5.54
CA LEU A 70 -0.61 9.89 -4.51
C LEU A 70 0.07 8.72 -3.80
N ILE A 71 -0.40 7.47 -3.98
CA ILE A 71 0.28 6.30 -3.40
C ILE A 71 1.68 6.20 -4.00
N GLN A 72 2.65 6.04 -3.12
CA GLN A 72 3.98 5.55 -3.43
C GLN A 72 4.20 4.28 -2.61
N PHE A 73 4.78 3.26 -3.24
CA PHE A 73 5.12 2.01 -2.55
C PHE A 73 6.56 1.64 -2.88
N ASP A 74 7.34 1.56 -1.82
CA ASP A 74 8.78 1.25 -1.79
C ASP A 74 8.92 -0.24 -1.45
N PHE A 75 9.30 -1.04 -2.44
CA PHE A 75 9.67 -2.44 -2.23
C PHE A 75 11.11 -2.51 -1.70
N ASP A 76 11.44 -3.61 -1.02
CA ASP A 76 12.83 -3.84 -0.60
C ASP A 76 13.77 -3.83 -1.82
N ASP A 77 14.93 -3.19 -1.73
CA ASP A 77 15.91 -3.07 -2.83
C ASP A 77 16.24 -4.43 -3.48
N ASN A 78 16.26 -5.51 -2.68
CA ASN A 78 16.53 -6.85 -3.19
C ASN A 78 15.43 -7.36 -4.12
N ASN A 79 14.23 -6.80 -4.05
CA ASN A 79 13.06 -7.09 -4.87
C ASN A 79 12.94 -6.18 -6.12
N ASN A 80 13.75 -5.12 -6.23
CA ASN A 80 13.73 -4.17 -7.36
C ASN A 80 14.79 -4.46 -8.43
N ASN A 81 15.85 -5.21 -8.10
CA ASN A 81 17.01 -5.39 -8.97
C ASN A 81 16.88 -6.54 -10.00
N PHE A 82 15.66 -6.91 -10.38
CA PHE A 82 15.37 -7.99 -11.34
C PHE A 82 14.89 -7.48 -12.71
N GLY A 83 15.18 -6.21 -13.03
CA GLY A 83 14.69 -5.52 -14.22
C GLY A 83 13.62 -4.49 -13.89
N PRO A 84 13.39 -3.51 -14.78
CA PRO A 84 12.50 -2.37 -14.54
C PRO A 84 11.04 -2.72 -14.27
N GLN A 85 10.62 -3.93 -14.64
CA GLN A 85 9.29 -4.47 -14.33
C GLN A 85 9.05 -4.65 -12.83
N ASN A 86 10.11 -4.67 -12.03
CA ASN A 86 10.06 -4.91 -10.59
C ASN A 86 10.32 -3.65 -9.78
N ASN A 87 10.49 -2.49 -10.43
CA ASN A 87 10.66 -1.19 -9.80
C ASN A 87 9.50 -0.85 -8.85
N ASP A 88 9.77 0.10 -7.97
CA ASP A 88 8.80 0.68 -7.05
C ASP A 88 7.61 1.32 -7.75
N ILE A 89 6.55 1.54 -6.99
CA ILE A 89 5.33 2.19 -7.45
C ILE A 89 5.41 3.68 -7.12
N ASN A 90 5.45 4.52 -8.15
CA ASN A 90 5.53 5.99 -8.04
C ASN A 90 6.65 6.52 -7.14
N TYR A 91 7.66 5.71 -6.81
CA TYR A 91 8.77 6.07 -5.92
C TYR A 91 10.10 5.90 -6.64
N ASN A 92 10.94 6.93 -6.65
CA ASN A 92 12.12 7.00 -7.53
C ASN A 92 13.43 6.81 -6.76
N MET A 93 13.46 5.81 -5.88
CA MET A 93 14.62 5.42 -5.09
C MET A 93 14.91 3.94 -5.37
N ASP A 94 16.17 3.53 -5.40
CA ASP A 94 16.60 2.12 -5.43
C ASP A 94 15.94 1.20 -6.49
N ASN A 95 15.43 1.80 -7.57
CA ASN A 95 14.96 1.15 -8.79
C ASN A 95 16.11 0.56 -9.63
N ASP A 96 15.76 -0.25 -10.64
CA ASP A 96 16.71 -0.82 -11.61
C ASP A 96 17.65 0.26 -12.19
N PRO A 97 18.98 0.09 -12.10
CA PRO A 97 19.93 1.13 -12.47
C PRO A 97 20.01 1.40 -13.98
N LEU A 98 19.55 0.46 -14.82
CA LEU A 98 19.52 0.60 -16.28
C LEU A 98 18.25 1.31 -16.74
N ASN A 99 17.15 1.17 -15.99
CA ASN A 99 15.93 1.93 -16.19
C ASN A 99 15.27 2.24 -14.84
N PRO A 100 15.60 3.38 -14.22
CA PRO A 100 15.15 3.71 -12.86
C PRO A 100 13.71 4.24 -12.82
N THR A 101 12.99 4.22 -13.95
CA THR A 101 11.63 4.76 -14.02
C THR A 101 10.71 3.92 -13.14
N PRO A 102 10.05 4.50 -12.12
CA PRO A 102 9.13 3.74 -11.29
C PRO A 102 7.93 3.25 -12.11
N CYS A 103 7.35 2.16 -11.63
CA CYS A 103 6.07 1.70 -12.11
C CYS A 103 4.95 2.65 -11.70
N GLY A 104 3.95 2.79 -12.56
CA GLY A 104 2.74 3.55 -12.26
C GLY A 104 1.70 2.73 -11.52
N LEU A 105 0.50 3.30 -11.39
CA LEU A 105 -0.70 2.61 -10.94
C LEU A 105 -1.72 2.52 -12.07
N GLN A 106 -2.58 1.51 -12.02
CA GLN A 106 -3.72 1.33 -12.90
C GLN A 106 -4.91 0.76 -12.11
N PRO A 107 -6.15 0.82 -12.67
CA PRO A 107 -7.28 0.11 -12.09
C PRO A 107 -6.94 -1.36 -11.82
N GLY A 108 -7.20 -1.83 -10.60
CA GLY A 108 -6.96 -3.21 -10.23
C GLY A 108 -7.99 -4.17 -10.84
N ASP A 109 -7.67 -5.47 -10.85
CA ASP A 109 -8.59 -6.51 -11.31
C ASP A 109 -9.50 -6.97 -10.15
N PRO A 110 -10.81 -6.67 -10.18
CA PRO A 110 -11.73 -7.13 -9.14
C PRO A 110 -12.04 -8.63 -9.23
N SER A 111 -11.76 -9.30 -10.36
CA SER A 111 -12.11 -10.70 -10.58
C SER A 111 -11.29 -11.67 -9.72
N VAL A 112 -10.11 -11.24 -9.27
CA VAL A 112 -9.26 -11.99 -8.34
C VAL A 112 -9.60 -11.78 -6.86
N ILE A 113 -10.63 -10.96 -6.57
CA ILE A 113 -11.14 -10.71 -5.21
C ILE A 113 -12.44 -11.50 -5.01
N GLY A 114 -12.31 -12.74 -4.53
CA GLY A 114 -13.43 -13.64 -4.27
C GLY A 114 -14.15 -13.34 -2.95
N GLY A 115 -15.40 -13.77 -2.83
CA GLY A 115 -16.17 -13.68 -1.58
C GLY A 115 -16.79 -12.31 -1.27
N CYS A 116 -16.66 -11.34 -2.17
CA CYS A 116 -17.07 -9.95 -1.97
C CYS A 116 -17.92 -9.45 -3.13
N SER A 117 -19.05 -8.80 -2.84
CA SER A 117 -19.91 -8.21 -3.87
C SER A 117 -19.59 -6.73 -4.17
N ASN A 118 -18.84 -6.06 -3.28
CA ASN A 118 -18.63 -4.61 -3.32
C ASN A 118 -17.14 -4.27 -3.55
N VAL A 119 -16.59 -4.80 -4.65
CA VAL A 119 -15.20 -4.55 -5.07
C VAL A 119 -15.18 -3.50 -6.18
N ILE A 120 -14.37 -2.46 -6.03
CA ILE A 120 -14.37 -1.28 -6.88
C ILE A 120 -12.96 -1.07 -7.42
N PRO A 121 -12.72 -1.24 -8.72
CA PRO A 121 -11.43 -0.92 -9.32
C PRO A 121 -11.21 0.59 -9.31
N VAL A 122 -10.02 1.02 -8.90
CA VAL A 122 -9.59 2.43 -8.85
C VAL A 122 -8.19 2.60 -9.39
N GLY A 123 -7.92 3.70 -10.07
CA GLY A 123 -6.61 4.07 -10.62
C GLY A 123 -6.23 5.53 -10.33
N PRO A 124 -5.12 6.02 -10.92
CA PRO A 124 -4.71 7.41 -10.78
C PRO A 124 -5.83 8.39 -11.13
N GLY A 125 -6.10 9.35 -10.25
CA GLY A 125 -7.19 10.32 -10.41
C GLY A 125 -8.44 9.97 -9.60
N ASP A 126 -8.65 8.71 -9.23
CA ASP A 126 -9.77 8.30 -8.38
C ASP A 126 -9.52 8.65 -6.91
N PHE A 127 -10.59 8.97 -6.19
CA PHE A 127 -10.54 9.24 -4.76
C PHE A 127 -11.06 8.03 -3.97
N VAL A 128 -10.28 7.57 -2.99
CA VAL A 128 -10.73 6.57 -2.03
C VAL A 128 -11.18 7.28 -0.75
N PRO A 129 -12.42 7.05 -0.28
CA PRO A 129 -12.91 7.63 0.98
C PRO A 129 -12.09 7.24 2.19
N ALA A 130 -12.22 8.02 3.26
CA ALA A 130 -11.67 7.67 4.57
C ALA A 130 -12.15 6.28 5.04
N ASN A 131 -11.35 5.62 5.88
CA ASN A 131 -11.69 4.36 6.55
C ASN A 131 -12.12 3.23 5.59
N SER A 132 -11.53 3.21 4.40
CA SER A 132 -11.77 2.20 3.37
C SER A 132 -10.62 1.21 3.29
N LEU A 133 -10.92 -0.02 2.89
CA LEU A 133 -9.91 -1.02 2.60
C LEU A 133 -9.46 -0.91 1.15
N ILE A 134 -8.16 -0.84 0.94
CA ILE A 134 -7.53 -0.86 -0.37
C ILE A 134 -6.73 -2.16 -0.50
N VAL A 135 -6.90 -2.85 -1.62
CA VAL A 135 -6.06 -3.96 -2.05
C VAL A 135 -5.14 -3.43 -3.14
N LEU A 136 -3.85 -3.33 -2.84
CA LEU A 136 -2.82 -3.04 -3.83
C LEU A 136 -2.27 -4.35 -4.38
N GLN A 137 -2.64 -4.67 -5.61
CA GLN A 137 -2.08 -5.79 -6.37
C GLN A 137 -0.68 -5.40 -6.85
N THR A 138 0.31 -6.23 -6.55
CA THR A 138 1.72 -5.87 -6.80
C THR A 138 2.15 -6.05 -8.26
N SER A 139 1.33 -6.69 -9.09
CA SER A 139 1.54 -6.91 -10.52
C SER A 139 0.31 -6.50 -11.32
N SER A 140 0.52 -6.14 -12.58
CA SER A 140 -0.53 -5.79 -13.55
C SER A 140 -1.35 -6.97 -14.04
N ASN A 141 -0.93 -8.20 -13.73
CA ASN A 141 -1.53 -9.43 -14.24
C ASN A 141 -1.76 -10.44 -13.10
N PRO A 142 -2.55 -10.11 -12.06
CA PRO A 142 -2.89 -11.08 -11.02
C PRO A 142 -3.67 -12.25 -11.63
N THR A 143 -3.38 -13.47 -11.19
CA THR A 143 -3.92 -14.70 -11.81
C THR A 143 -4.71 -15.57 -10.85
N THR A 144 -4.54 -15.39 -9.54
CA THR A 144 -5.18 -16.22 -8.52
C THR A 144 -6.31 -15.49 -7.84
N VAL A 145 -7.49 -16.13 -7.77
CA VAL A 145 -8.62 -15.65 -6.97
C VAL A 145 -8.35 -15.93 -5.50
N HIS A 146 -8.36 -14.89 -4.67
CA HIS A 146 -8.21 -14.96 -3.22
C HIS A 146 -9.56 -14.80 -2.52
N ASP A 147 -9.79 -15.52 -1.41
CA ASP A 147 -11.04 -15.44 -0.65
C ASP A 147 -11.00 -14.29 0.36
N PHE A 148 -11.73 -13.21 0.08
CA PHE A 148 -11.85 -12.03 0.93
C PHE A 148 -13.15 -12.05 1.78
N SER A 149 -13.90 -13.16 1.80
CA SER A 149 -15.19 -13.25 2.51
C SER A 149 -15.11 -12.86 4.00
N SER A 150 -13.99 -13.15 4.66
CA SER A 150 -13.74 -12.83 6.07
C SER A 150 -13.68 -11.34 6.38
N ILE A 151 -13.36 -10.50 5.38
CA ILE A 151 -13.19 -9.04 5.54
C ILE A 151 -14.26 -8.23 4.78
N CYS A 152 -15.12 -8.88 4.01
CA CYS A 152 -16.22 -8.26 3.26
C CYS A 152 -17.55 -8.17 4.02
N GLY A 153 -17.64 -8.75 5.22
CA GLY A 153 -18.90 -8.90 5.97
C GLY A 153 -19.50 -7.65 6.60
N SER A 154 -18.90 -6.46 6.47
CA SER A 154 -19.29 -5.26 7.24
C SER A 154 -19.93 -4.15 6.41
N GLY A 155 -20.27 -4.40 5.13
CA GLY A 155 -20.82 -3.37 4.23
C GLY A 155 -19.79 -2.30 3.81
N GLN A 156 -18.51 -2.50 4.11
CA GLN A 156 -17.41 -1.66 3.66
C GLN A 156 -17.06 -2.00 2.21
N CYS A 157 -16.74 -0.98 1.42
CA CYS A 157 -16.28 -1.15 0.04
C CYS A 157 -14.82 -1.58 0.05
N ILE A 158 -14.46 -2.50 -0.84
CA ILE A 158 -13.06 -2.82 -1.13
C ILE A 158 -12.67 -2.11 -2.41
N TYR A 159 -11.64 -1.26 -2.31
CA TYR A 159 -11.05 -0.61 -3.47
C TYR A 159 -9.86 -1.43 -3.93
N VAL A 160 -9.75 -1.71 -5.23
CA VAL A 160 -8.64 -2.49 -5.79
C VAL A 160 -7.86 -1.65 -6.79
N VAL A 161 -6.56 -1.58 -6.59
CA VAL A 161 -5.61 -0.87 -7.45
C VAL A 161 -4.47 -1.83 -7.76
N SER A 162 -3.86 -1.68 -8.93
CA SER A 162 -2.76 -2.54 -9.36
C SER A 162 -1.54 -1.74 -9.75
N ASN A 163 -0.37 -2.34 -9.53
CA ASN A 163 0.87 -1.92 -10.16
C ASN A 163 0.70 -1.96 -11.70
N ALA A 164 1.14 -0.91 -12.40
CA ALA A 164 1.05 -0.87 -13.85
C ALA A 164 2.09 -1.78 -14.54
N CYS A 165 3.15 -2.18 -13.84
CA CYS A 165 4.12 -3.15 -14.34
C CYS A 165 3.67 -4.59 -14.08
N GLU A 166 3.88 -5.47 -15.06
CA GLU A 166 3.81 -6.91 -14.84
C GLU A 166 5.12 -7.36 -14.21
N ARG A 167 5.10 -7.72 -12.93
CA ARG A 167 6.31 -8.16 -12.23
C ARG A 167 6.80 -9.48 -12.81
N THR A 168 8.13 -9.65 -12.82
CA THR A 168 8.77 -10.91 -13.25
C THR A 168 9.32 -11.71 -12.08
N ALA A 169 9.30 -11.13 -10.87
CA ALA A 169 9.69 -11.75 -9.61
C ALA A 169 8.70 -11.36 -8.50
N GLY A 170 8.70 -12.12 -7.40
CA GLY A 170 7.93 -11.78 -6.20
C GLY A 170 8.21 -10.35 -5.74
N ALA A 171 7.15 -9.66 -5.32
CA ALA A 171 7.23 -8.36 -4.66
C ALA A 171 7.77 -8.48 -3.23
N PHE A 172 7.56 -9.62 -2.58
CA PHE A 172 7.93 -9.85 -1.19
C PHE A 172 8.90 -11.01 -1.03
N SER A 173 9.91 -10.82 -0.18
CA SER A 173 10.94 -11.81 0.05
C SER A 173 10.50 -12.90 1.04
N ASN A 174 10.57 -14.17 0.61
CA ASN A 174 10.12 -15.35 1.36
C ASN A 174 11.11 -16.52 1.25
N THR A 175 12.41 -16.23 1.13
CA THR A 175 13.45 -17.24 0.91
C THR A 175 14.14 -17.69 2.20
N SER A 176 14.95 -18.75 2.13
CA SER A 176 15.85 -19.13 3.22
C SER A 176 16.92 -18.06 3.48
N GLY A 177 17.30 -17.87 4.75
CA GLY A 177 18.33 -16.91 5.18
C GLY A 177 17.78 -15.89 6.18
N PHE A 178 18.54 -15.60 7.24
CA PHE A 178 18.11 -14.72 8.34
C PHE A 178 18.44 -13.25 8.04
N ASP A 179 17.65 -12.63 7.16
CA ASP A 179 17.72 -11.20 6.91
C ASP A 179 16.35 -10.56 7.11
N LEU A 180 16.36 -9.33 7.62
CA LEU A 180 15.17 -8.49 7.65
C LEU A 180 15.00 -7.82 6.29
N VAL A 181 13.75 -7.75 5.83
CA VAL A 181 13.35 -7.02 4.62
C VAL A 181 12.34 -5.94 4.97
N GLY A 182 12.38 -4.82 4.27
CA GLY A 182 11.59 -3.62 4.58
C GLY A 182 10.75 -3.15 3.40
N TYR A 183 9.53 -2.70 3.69
CA TYR A 183 8.59 -2.16 2.71
C TYR A 183 7.96 -0.88 3.26
N GLN A 184 7.71 0.12 2.42
CA GLN A 184 7.05 1.35 2.86
C GLN A 184 5.93 1.80 1.93
N LEU A 185 4.82 2.19 2.55
CA LEU A 185 3.76 2.98 1.95
C LEU A 185 4.02 4.45 2.27
N LEU A 186 4.05 5.30 1.24
CA LEU A 186 4.16 6.74 1.36
C LEU A 186 3.04 7.44 0.57
N ILE A 187 2.78 8.70 0.93
CA ILE A 187 1.86 9.58 0.21
C ILE A 187 2.64 10.75 -0.37
N SER A 188 2.64 10.87 -1.69
CA SER A 188 3.33 11.94 -2.42
C SER A 188 2.87 13.32 -1.93
N GLY A 189 3.82 14.20 -1.64
CA GLY A 189 3.55 15.52 -1.03
C GLY A 189 3.26 15.50 0.47
N CYS A 190 3.26 14.32 1.12
CA CYS A 190 2.92 14.13 2.52
C CYS A 190 4.01 13.36 3.28
N PRO A 191 5.17 13.99 3.57
CA PRO A 191 6.33 13.32 4.15
C PRO A 191 6.11 12.76 5.57
N LEU A 192 5.02 13.15 6.25
CA LEU A 192 4.64 12.62 7.56
C LEU A 192 3.73 11.38 7.46
N CYS A 193 3.17 11.11 6.27
CA CYS A 193 2.34 9.92 6.04
C CYS A 193 3.20 8.80 5.45
N THR A 194 3.84 8.07 6.35
CA THR A 194 4.63 6.88 6.05
C THR A 194 4.13 5.71 6.89
N SER A 195 3.99 4.53 6.30
CA SER A 195 3.70 3.29 7.00
C SER A 195 4.66 2.21 6.50
N GLY A 196 5.51 1.71 7.38
CA GLY A 196 6.50 0.69 7.03
C GLY A 196 6.24 -0.64 7.72
N VAL A 197 6.61 -1.73 7.06
CA VAL A 197 6.62 -3.08 7.63
C VAL A 197 8.00 -3.68 7.41
N VAL A 198 8.58 -4.23 8.48
CA VAL A 198 9.85 -4.97 8.43
C VAL A 198 9.61 -6.34 9.02
N TYR A 199 10.05 -7.39 8.34
CA TYR A 199 9.90 -8.77 8.83
C TYR A 199 11.09 -9.66 8.46
N ASP A 200 11.17 -10.81 9.11
CA ASP A 200 12.16 -11.86 8.83
C ASP A 200 11.69 -12.75 7.68
N LYS A 201 12.40 -12.71 6.55
CA LYS A 201 12.04 -13.51 5.36
C LYS A 201 12.15 -15.02 5.58
N ALA A 202 13.00 -15.49 6.50
CA ALA A 202 13.07 -16.91 6.84
C ALA A 202 11.82 -17.38 7.60
N ALA A 203 11.23 -16.52 8.42
CA ALA A 203 9.97 -16.82 9.07
C ALA A 203 8.83 -16.91 8.05
N ALA A 204 8.80 -16.01 7.06
CA ALA A 204 7.84 -16.09 5.94
C ALA A 204 8.02 -17.39 5.13
N ASN A 205 9.25 -17.74 4.77
CA ASN A 205 9.56 -19.01 4.09
C ASN A 205 9.04 -20.23 4.86
N THR A 206 9.23 -20.25 6.18
CA THR A 206 8.82 -21.37 7.04
C THR A 206 7.31 -21.47 7.21
N ALA A 207 6.60 -20.33 7.19
CA ALA A 207 5.15 -20.28 7.36
C ALA A 207 4.37 -20.88 6.19
N GLY A 208 5.00 -20.95 5.01
CA GLY A 208 4.47 -21.63 3.82
C GLY A 208 3.35 -20.88 3.11
N ALA A 209 2.67 -21.58 2.19
CA ALA A 209 1.61 -21.01 1.37
C ALA A 209 0.47 -20.39 2.20
N GLY A 210 -0.01 -19.24 1.74
CA GLY A 210 -1.04 -18.42 2.37
C GLY A 210 -0.55 -17.52 3.50
N SER A 211 0.72 -17.63 3.90
CA SER A 211 1.25 -16.80 4.98
C SER A 211 1.31 -15.32 4.61
N TYR A 212 1.08 -14.47 5.60
CA TYR A 212 1.11 -13.03 5.47
C TYR A 212 1.91 -12.39 6.61
N VAL A 213 2.23 -11.12 6.44
CA VAL A 213 2.87 -10.28 7.46
C VAL A 213 1.86 -9.23 7.89
N ASN A 214 1.61 -9.07 9.19
CA ASN A 214 0.70 -8.02 9.67
C ASN A 214 1.39 -6.63 9.66
N GLY A 215 0.61 -5.56 9.89
CA GLY A 215 1.11 -4.18 9.90
C GLY A 215 2.18 -3.85 10.95
N ILE A 216 2.55 -4.79 11.82
CA ILE A 216 3.65 -4.64 12.80
C ILE A 216 4.84 -5.58 12.53
N GLY A 217 4.88 -6.26 11.37
CA GLY A 217 6.02 -7.08 10.96
C GLY A 217 6.02 -8.52 11.46
N VAL A 218 4.91 -9.01 12.02
CA VAL A 218 4.80 -10.40 12.47
C VAL A 218 4.29 -11.28 11.35
N VAL A 219 5.04 -12.33 11.03
CA VAL A 219 4.66 -13.37 10.08
C VAL A 219 3.60 -14.28 10.70
N MET A 220 2.51 -14.51 9.97
CA MET A 220 1.38 -15.32 10.36
C MET A 220 1.13 -16.41 9.31
N SER A 221 0.98 -17.66 9.75
CA SER A 221 0.54 -18.75 8.87
C SER A 221 -0.96 -18.65 8.63
N ASN A 222 -1.38 -18.90 7.39
CA ASN A 222 -2.78 -18.85 6.98
C ASN A 222 -3.03 -19.85 5.84
N PRO A 223 -3.02 -21.15 6.18
CA PRO A 223 -3.06 -22.23 5.19
C PRO A 223 -4.40 -22.32 4.45
N SER A 224 -5.44 -21.63 4.92
CA SER A 224 -6.74 -21.55 4.25
C SER A 224 -6.74 -20.58 3.08
N CYS A 225 -5.66 -19.80 2.86
CA CYS A 225 -5.54 -18.87 1.74
C CYS A 225 -6.59 -17.76 1.74
N ALA A 226 -7.27 -17.56 2.86
CA ALA A 226 -8.19 -16.46 3.06
C ALA A 226 -7.40 -15.15 3.12
N ALA A 227 -8.03 -14.03 2.81
CA ALA A 227 -7.39 -12.74 2.98
C ALA A 227 -6.98 -12.55 4.46
N PRO A 228 -5.81 -11.95 4.71
CA PRO A 228 -5.39 -11.61 6.06
C PRO A 228 -6.47 -10.79 6.77
N PRO A 229 -6.65 -10.96 8.09
CA PRO A 229 -7.53 -10.09 8.85
C PRO A 229 -7.09 -8.64 8.67
N ALA A 230 -7.99 -7.81 8.15
CA ALA A 230 -7.85 -6.36 8.19
C ALA A 230 -8.65 -5.86 9.39
N THR A 231 -8.07 -4.96 10.18
CA THR A 231 -8.89 -4.29 11.19
C THR A 231 -9.90 -3.41 10.46
N ALA A 232 -11.19 -3.70 10.65
CA ALA A 232 -12.21 -2.78 10.17
C ALA A 232 -11.94 -1.43 10.82
N SER A 233 -11.73 -0.40 10.01
CA SER A 233 -11.67 0.96 10.57
C SER A 233 -12.95 1.22 11.36
N PRO A 234 -12.88 1.95 12.47
CA PRO A 234 -14.08 2.46 13.12
C PRO A 234 -14.96 3.11 12.05
N PRO A 235 -16.29 2.82 12.03
CA PRO A 235 -17.16 3.45 11.06
C PRO A 235 -16.95 4.96 11.12
N PRO A 236 -16.76 5.63 9.98
CA PRO A 236 -16.62 7.09 9.98
C PRO A 236 -17.81 7.67 10.74
N THR A 237 -17.56 8.68 11.59
CA THR A 237 -18.63 9.42 12.25
C THR A 237 -19.63 9.82 11.17
N PRO A 238 -20.92 9.48 11.30
CA PRO A 238 -21.89 9.75 10.25
C PRO A 238 -21.84 11.21 9.84
N ASN A 239 -21.43 11.47 8.60
CA ASN A 239 -21.58 12.79 8.04
C ASN A 239 -23.05 12.94 7.63
N LEU A 240 -23.82 13.68 8.42
CA LEU A 240 -25.27 13.84 8.24
C LEU A 240 -25.64 14.77 7.07
N THR A 241 -24.69 15.11 6.20
CA THR A 241 -24.91 15.91 4.97
C THR A 241 -25.07 14.96 3.76
N PRO A 242 -25.97 15.24 2.79
CA PRO A 242 -26.85 14.24 2.20
C PRO A 242 -26.18 13.12 1.39
N LEU A 243 -26.80 11.95 1.55
CA LEU A 243 -26.44 10.61 1.10
C LEU A 243 -26.35 10.48 -0.43
N GLY A 244 -25.12 10.38 -0.95
CA GLY A 244 -24.84 9.56 -2.14
C GLY A 244 -24.88 8.06 -1.79
N PRO A 245 -24.99 7.15 -2.77
CA PRO A 245 -24.89 5.72 -2.50
C PRO A 245 -23.58 5.40 -1.78
N PHE A 246 -23.65 4.52 -0.78
CA PHE A 246 -22.47 3.93 -0.15
C PHE A 246 -21.65 3.25 -1.25
N CYS A 247 -20.34 3.50 -1.30
CA CYS A 247 -19.42 3.09 -2.38
C CYS A 247 -19.48 3.96 -3.65
N GLN A 248 -18.77 5.10 -3.63
CA GLN A 248 -18.54 5.92 -4.83
C GLN A 248 -17.06 6.28 -4.97
N THR A 249 -16.60 6.39 -6.21
CA THR A 249 -15.26 6.84 -6.60
C THR A 249 -15.16 8.35 -6.82
N GLU A 250 -16.25 9.09 -6.60
CA GLU A 250 -16.27 10.52 -6.91
C GLU A 250 -15.41 11.33 -5.95
N ALA A 251 -14.54 12.16 -6.53
CA ALA A 251 -13.86 13.21 -5.80
C ALA A 251 -14.93 14.13 -5.19
N TYR A 252 -15.01 14.18 -3.86
CA TYR A 252 -15.75 15.21 -3.10
C TYR A 252 -15.12 16.62 -3.27
N ALA A 253 -14.59 16.92 -4.45
CA ALA A 253 -13.90 18.14 -4.80
C ALA A 253 -14.86 19.20 -5.38
N VAL A 254 -16.15 19.23 -5.03
CA VAL A 254 -17.04 20.33 -5.47
C VAL A 254 -18.17 20.62 -4.48
N LEU A 255 -17.89 20.96 -3.22
CA LEU A 255 -18.90 21.63 -2.37
C LEU A 255 -18.43 22.82 -1.53
N TYR A 256 -17.12 23.13 -1.49
CA TYR A 256 -16.61 24.32 -0.77
C TYR A 256 -16.28 25.53 -1.67
N ALA A 257 -16.49 25.45 -2.99
CA ALA A 257 -16.24 26.58 -3.90
C ALA A 257 -17.42 27.57 -4.03
N ALA A 258 -18.51 27.38 -3.29
CA ALA A 258 -19.72 28.21 -3.41
C ALA A 258 -20.20 28.80 -2.07
N GLN A 259 -19.29 29.19 -1.18
CA GLN A 259 -19.62 30.06 -0.04
C GLN A 259 -18.48 31.04 0.24
N ALA A 260 -18.25 31.96 -0.69
CA ALA A 260 -17.66 33.26 -0.39
C ALA A 260 -18.71 34.32 -0.76
N PRO A 261 -19.08 35.24 0.16
CA PRO A 261 -20.01 36.34 -0.14
C PRO A 261 -19.44 37.32 -1.17
#